data_AF-A0A2V3YD52-F1
#
_entry.id   AF-A0A2V3YD52-F1
#
_cell.length_a   1.000
_cell.length_b   1.000
_cell.length_c   1.000
_cell.angle_alpha   90.00
_cell.angle_beta   90.00
_cell.angle_gamma   90.00
#
_symmetry.space_group_name_H-M   'P 1'
#
loop_
_entity.id
_entity.type
_entity.pdbx_description
1 polymer ?
#
loop_
_entity_poly.entity_id
_entity_poly.type
_entity_poly.pdbx_seq_one_letter_code
_entity_poly.pdbx_strand_id
1 'polypeptide(L)'
;MGQKDILMECALYIRSHAKEPLSVQGLAEQFGYSAFHFSRMFREEMGVTLMDYVKQQRLFGAAREIREGRKILDTALDYGYETHSGFTRAFRAQFGYSPALLRAFHVGEALEKGDWENMGLYLRETPVHALPNEIYALLFEVLYEAGTEYEKKHLEAVYELAERVYEGKKRRSGDDYVTHPLNTALILADMGADEDTVCAGLLHDIWEMADEPETYLSDPAVTPAMNEILKEYRAFDKYVSCDERVVLIALADRLHNMRTIDFVDPATWKERAKMTLEVFGPMAAECGKVKCRMEFDDLAERYLKK
;
A
#
# COMPACT_ATOMS: atom_id res chain seq x y z
N MET A 1 0.29 27.91 -8.69
CA MET A 1 0.08 26.60 -8.05
C MET A 1 -1.26 26.07 -8.55
N GLY A 2 -1.31 24.85 -9.08
CA GLY A 2 -2.56 24.27 -9.57
C GLY A 2 -3.48 23.86 -8.42
N GLN A 3 -4.77 23.59 -8.69
CA GLN A 3 -5.71 23.08 -7.68
C GLN A 3 -5.19 21.80 -7.01
N LYS A 4 -4.58 20.91 -7.80
CA LYS A 4 -4.00 19.65 -7.30
C LYS A 4 -2.83 19.88 -6.33
N ASP A 5 -1.95 20.83 -6.65
CA ASP A 5 -0.82 21.19 -5.78
C ASP A 5 -1.32 21.73 -4.43
N ILE A 6 -2.39 22.54 -4.41
CA ILE A 6 -3.00 23.07 -3.17
C ILE A 6 -3.51 21.95 -2.27
N LEU A 7 -4.17 20.95 -2.84
CA LEU A 7 -4.69 19.81 -2.09
C LEU A 7 -3.56 18.94 -1.54
N MET A 8 -2.47 18.81 -2.30
CA MET A 8 -1.27 18.12 -1.83
C MET A 8 -0.63 18.85 -0.65
N GLU A 9 -0.48 20.17 -0.75
CA GLU A 9 0.01 20.99 0.37
C GLU A 9 -0.90 20.87 1.59
N CYS A 10 -2.23 20.82 1.40
CA CYS A 10 -3.17 20.56 2.48
C CYS A 10 -2.97 19.17 3.10
N ALA A 11 -2.78 18.13 2.30
CA ALA A 11 -2.53 16.79 2.81
C ALA A 11 -1.23 16.73 3.64
N LEU A 12 -0.14 17.32 3.15
CA LEU A 12 1.13 17.43 3.87
C LEU A 12 1.01 18.28 5.14
N TYR A 13 0.22 19.35 5.10
CA TYR A 13 -0.09 20.17 6.26
C TYR A 13 -0.82 19.36 7.34
N ILE A 14 -1.88 18.63 6.97
CA ILE A 14 -2.64 17.78 7.89
C ILE A 14 -1.74 16.74 8.56
N ARG A 15 -0.82 16.12 7.80
CA ARG A 15 0.13 15.13 8.33
C ARG A 15 1.05 15.71 9.38
N SER A 16 1.59 16.89 9.13
CA SER A 16 2.51 17.58 10.06
C SER A 16 1.79 18.20 11.27
N HIS A 17 0.49 18.47 11.17
CA HIS A 17 -0.32 19.14 12.20
C HIS A 17 -1.44 18.23 12.74
N ALA A 18 -1.30 16.90 12.65
CA ALA A 18 -2.37 15.96 12.99
C ALA A 18 -2.84 16.05 14.47
N LYS A 19 -1.96 16.53 15.36
CA LYS A 19 -2.23 16.76 16.79
C LYS A 19 -2.98 18.07 17.08
N GLU A 20 -3.09 18.95 16.09
CA GLU A 20 -3.73 20.25 16.24
C GLU A 20 -5.26 20.17 16.03
N PRO A 21 -6.02 21.16 16.53
CA PRO A 21 -7.45 21.25 16.27
C PRO A 21 -7.70 21.64 14.80
N LEU A 22 -7.77 20.62 13.94
CA LEU A 22 -8.10 20.79 12.52
C LEU A 22 -9.62 20.74 12.30
N SER A 23 -10.12 21.68 11.50
CA SER A 23 -11.51 21.73 11.06
C SER A 23 -11.59 22.01 9.56
N VAL A 24 -12.70 21.63 8.93
CA VAL A 24 -12.94 21.93 7.51
C VAL A 24 -12.85 23.44 7.25
N GLN A 25 -13.46 24.25 8.12
CA GLN A 25 -13.47 25.71 7.98
C GLN A 25 -12.04 26.27 8.04
N GLY A 26 -11.27 25.90 9.07
CA GLY A 26 -9.90 26.40 9.25
C GLY A 26 -8.96 25.97 8.12
N LEU A 27 -9.05 24.71 7.68
CA LEU A 27 -8.26 24.21 6.56
C LEU A 27 -8.64 24.94 5.26
N ALA A 28 -9.94 25.09 4.96
CA ALA A 28 -10.36 25.78 3.74
C ALA A 28 -9.94 27.26 3.72
N GLU A 29 -10.08 27.97 4.84
CA GLU A 29 -9.67 29.37 4.99
C GLU A 29 -8.16 29.55 4.78
N GLN A 30 -7.35 28.63 5.33
CA GLN A 30 -5.90 28.66 5.17
C GLN A 30 -5.46 28.61 3.70
N PHE A 31 -6.19 27.88 2.86
CA PHE A 31 -5.90 27.76 1.42
C PHE A 31 -6.71 28.74 0.56
N GLY A 32 -7.50 29.64 1.16
CA GLY A 32 -8.24 30.68 0.44
C GLY A 32 -9.54 30.20 -0.23
N TYR A 33 -10.15 29.13 0.28
CA TYR A 33 -11.39 28.54 -0.27
C TYR A 33 -12.56 28.61 0.72
N SER A 34 -13.78 28.51 0.19
CA SER A 34 -14.94 28.22 1.04
C SER A 34 -14.92 26.76 1.50
N ALA A 35 -15.37 26.48 2.72
CA ALA A 35 -15.40 25.13 3.29
C ALA A 35 -16.11 24.10 2.40
N PHE A 36 -17.24 24.48 1.79
CA PHE A 36 -17.99 23.61 0.89
C PHE A 36 -17.21 23.27 -0.38
N HIS A 37 -16.67 24.28 -1.07
CA HIS A 37 -15.93 24.07 -2.32
C HIS A 37 -14.66 23.26 -2.06
N PHE A 38 -13.93 23.59 -0.99
CA PHE A 38 -12.70 22.90 -0.61
C PHE A 38 -12.93 21.44 -0.25
N SER A 39 -13.97 21.14 0.54
CA SER A 39 -14.30 19.76 0.91
C SER A 39 -14.65 18.90 -0.30
N ARG A 40 -15.41 19.48 -1.25
CA ARG A 40 -15.77 18.80 -2.49
C ARG A 40 -14.54 18.50 -3.33
N MET A 41 -13.72 19.52 -3.57
CA MET A 41 -12.48 19.41 -4.33
C MET A 41 -11.52 18.38 -3.70
N PHE A 42 -11.36 18.42 -2.37
CA PHE A 42 -10.52 17.44 -1.66
C PHE A 42 -11.04 16.02 -1.82
N ARG A 43 -12.36 15.80 -1.71
CA ARG A 43 -12.95 14.47 -1.89
C ARG A 43 -12.79 13.95 -3.30
N GLU A 44 -13.04 14.80 -4.30
CA GLU A 44 -12.93 14.45 -5.72
C GLU A 44 -11.50 14.08 -6.10
N GLU A 45 -10.50 14.77 -5.54
CA GLU A 45 -9.09 14.53 -5.91
C GLU A 45 -8.38 13.51 -5.01
N MET A 46 -8.75 13.39 -3.72
CA MET A 46 -8.06 12.52 -2.76
C MET A 46 -8.79 11.21 -2.46
N GLY A 47 -9.94 10.98 -3.10
CA GLY A 47 -10.79 9.78 -2.92
C GLY A 47 -11.39 9.62 -1.51
N VAL A 48 -11.23 10.62 -0.63
CA VAL A 48 -11.65 10.56 0.78
C VAL A 48 -12.13 11.93 1.26
N THR A 49 -13.03 11.97 2.25
CA THR A 49 -13.39 13.25 2.85
C THR A 49 -12.22 13.85 3.62
N LEU A 50 -12.15 15.18 3.67
CA LEU A 50 -11.10 15.92 4.36
C LEU A 50 -10.96 15.48 5.84
N MET A 51 -12.08 15.32 6.55
CA MET A 51 -12.04 14.94 7.96
C MET A 51 -11.78 13.45 8.20
N ASP A 52 -12.19 12.57 7.26
CA ASP A 52 -11.79 11.17 7.33
C ASP A 52 -10.28 11.02 7.10
N TYR A 53 -9.68 11.83 6.21
CA TYR A 53 -8.23 11.89 6.05
C TYR A 53 -7.54 12.34 7.34
N VAL A 54 -8.00 13.44 7.96
CA VAL A 54 -7.49 13.91 9.26
C VAL A 54 -7.58 12.80 10.32
N LYS A 55 -8.71 12.09 10.39
CA LYS A 55 -8.91 10.98 11.33
C LYS A 55 -7.96 9.82 11.06
N GLN A 56 -7.72 9.46 9.80
CA GLN A 56 -6.72 8.43 9.43
C GLN A 56 -5.32 8.85 9.87
N GLN A 57 -4.90 10.08 9.57
CA GLN A 57 -3.58 10.59 9.99
C GLN A 57 -3.42 10.61 11.51
N ARG A 58 -4.48 10.95 12.25
CA ARG A 58 -4.48 10.89 13.73
C ARG A 58 -4.33 9.47 14.25
N LEU A 59 -5.07 8.51 13.69
CA LEU A 59 -5.03 7.11 14.14
C LEU A 59 -3.69 6.44 13.83
N PHE A 60 -3.15 6.64 12.62
CA PHE A 60 -1.85 6.10 12.23
C PHE A 60 -0.71 6.77 13.01
N GLY A 61 -0.75 8.10 13.18
CA GLY A 61 0.19 8.81 14.06
C GLY A 61 0.17 8.27 15.49
N ALA A 62 -1.02 8.14 16.08
CA ALA A 62 -1.19 7.59 17.42
C ALA A 62 -0.69 6.15 17.54
N ALA A 63 -0.96 5.30 16.54
CA ALA A 63 -0.49 3.93 16.51
C ALA A 63 1.04 3.85 16.54
N ARG A 64 1.74 4.67 15.74
CA ARG A 64 3.21 4.73 15.74
C ARG A 64 3.76 5.08 17.12
N GLU A 65 3.26 6.14 17.75
CA GLU A 65 3.73 6.54 19.09
C GLU A 65 3.41 5.48 20.17
N ILE A 66 2.25 4.82 20.09
CA ILE A 66 1.89 3.73 21.03
C ILE A 66 2.82 2.53 20.85
N ARG A 67 3.15 2.18 19.60
CA ARG A 67 4.14 1.13 19.28
C ARG A 67 5.51 1.49 19.84
N GLU A 68 5.90 2.75 19.83
CA GLU A 68 7.15 3.24 20.44
C GLU A 68 7.09 3.32 21.98
N GLY A 69 6.04 2.74 22.60
CA GLY A 69 5.91 2.60 24.04
C GLY A 69 5.18 3.74 24.74
N ARG A 70 4.70 4.75 23.99
CA ARG A 70 3.96 5.89 24.57
C ARG A 70 2.67 5.41 25.25
N LYS A 71 2.24 6.13 26.28
CA LYS A 71 1.02 5.82 27.03
C LYS A 71 -0.22 6.10 26.16
N ILE A 72 -1.07 5.09 26.00
CA ILE A 72 -2.28 5.12 25.18
C ILE A 72 -3.18 6.34 25.48
N LEU A 73 -3.40 6.64 26.77
CA LEU A 73 -4.29 7.73 27.17
C LEU A 73 -3.72 9.09 26.76
N ASP A 74 -2.43 9.31 27.02
CA ASP A 74 -1.75 10.54 26.62
C ASP A 74 -1.80 10.65 25.09
N THR A 75 -1.51 9.57 24.35
CA THR A 75 -1.55 9.57 22.87
C THR A 75 -2.93 9.94 22.34
N ALA A 76 -3.99 9.37 22.91
CA ALA A 76 -5.35 9.68 22.50
C ALA A 76 -5.64 11.19 22.63
N LEU A 77 -5.26 11.80 23.76
CA LEU A 77 -5.46 13.23 24.02
C LEU A 77 -4.66 14.11 23.04
N ASP A 78 -3.38 13.80 22.82
CA ASP A 78 -2.52 14.49 21.85
C ASP A 78 -3.11 14.52 20.44
N TYR A 79 -3.73 13.42 20.02
CA TYR A 79 -4.35 13.30 18.70
C TYR A 79 -5.82 13.75 18.68
N GLY A 80 -6.24 14.51 19.69
CA GLY A 80 -7.54 15.20 19.71
C GLY A 80 -8.74 14.31 20.05
N TYR A 81 -8.53 13.17 20.73
CA TYR A 81 -9.63 12.36 21.26
C TYR A 81 -9.92 12.71 22.72
N GLU A 82 -11.12 13.22 22.97
CA GLU A 82 -11.56 13.63 24.31
C GLU A 82 -11.80 12.45 25.26
N THR A 83 -12.08 11.25 24.71
CA THR A 83 -12.41 10.07 25.49
C THR A 83 -11.64 8.83 25.04
N HIS A 84 -11.20 8.04 26.03
CA HIS A 84 -10.53 6.77 25.79
C HIS A 84 -11.42 5.78 25.00
N SER A 85 -12.72 5.77 25.29
CA SER A 85 -13.69 4.90 24.60
C SER A 85 -13.89 5.30 23.14
N GLY A 86 -13.96 6.61 22.86
CA GLY A 86 -14.02 7.15 21.51
C GLY A 86 -12.78 6.79 20.69
N PHE A 87 -11.59 6.99 21.27
CA PHE A 87 -10.32 6.61 20.65
C PHE A 87 -10.26 5.10 20.38
N THR A 88 -10.52 4.27 21.38
CA THR A 88 -10.46 2.80 21.25
C THR A 88 -11.41 2.28 20.17
N ARG A 89 -12.62 2.84 20.06
CA ARG A 89 -13.58 2.48 19.02
C ARG A 89 -13.08 2.85 17.63
N ALA A 90 -12.60 4.08 17.47
CA ALA A 90 -12.04 4.55 16.20
C ALA A 90 -10.82 3.73 15.77
N PHE A 91 -9.95 3.41 16.73
CA PHE A 91 -8.75 2.60 16.52
C PHE A 91 -9.11 1.17 16.09
N ARG A 92 -10.05 0.51 16.79
CA ARG A 92 -10.54 -0.82 16.39
C ARG A 92 -11.17 -0.82 15.00
N ALA A 93 -11.95 0.20 14.66
CA ALA A 93 -12.53 0.32 13.34
C ALA A 93 -11.46 0.46 12.24
N GLN A 94 -10.32 1.08 12.55
CA GLN A 94 -9.25 1.31 11.58
C GLN A 94 -8.29 0.12 11.43
N PHE A 95 -7.95 -0.55 12.54
CA PHE A 95 -6.89 -1.56 12.57
C PHE A 95 -7.38 -2.99 12.87
N GLY A 96 -8.66 -3.16 13.25
CA GLY A 96 -9.23 -4.45 13.62
C GLY A 96 -8.96 -4.88 15.08
N TYR A 97 -8.05 -4.20 15.78
CA TYR A 97 -7.68 -4.51 17.17
C TYR A 97 -7.61 -3.28 18.06
N SER A 98 -7.41 -3.46 19.37
CA SER A 98 -7.35 -2.36 20.34
C SER A 98 -5.94 -1.77 20.50
N PRO A 99 -5.81 -0.48 20.91
CA PRO A 99 -4.50 0.11 21.21
C PRO A 99 -3.71 -0.64 22.29
N ALA A 100 -4.42 -1.28 23.24
CA ALA A 100 -3.80 -2.10 24.27
C ALA A 100 -3.15 -3.36 23.69
N LEU A 101 -3.75 -3.95 22.64
CA LEU A 101 -3.18 -5.10 21.96
C LEU A 101 -1.92 -4.71 21.18
N LEU A 102 -1.95 -3.57 20.46
CA LEU A 102 -0.76 -3.01 19.81
C LEU A 102 0.41 -2.84 20.80
N ARG A 103 0.12 -2.26 21.97
CA ARG A 103 1.14 -2.04 23.01
C ARG A 103 1.66 -3.35 23.60
N ALA A 104 0.80 -4.37 23.72
CA ALA A 104 1.19 -5.69 24.21
C ALA A 104 2.11 -6.41 23.23
N PHE A 105 1.83 -6.30 21.92
CA PHE A 105 2.74 -6.82 20.89
C PHE A 105 4.12 -6.18 21.03
N HIS A 106 4.24 -4.85 21.14
CA HIS A 106 5.57 -4.22 21.31
C HIS A 106 6.37 -4.76 22.51
N VAL A 107 5.70 -5.04 23.62
CA VAL A 107 6.33 -5.63 24.81
C VAL A 107 6.76 -7.09 24.56
N GLY A 108 6.01 -7.85 23.76
CA GLY A 108 6.34 -9.21 23.34
C GLY A 108 7.42 -9.29 22.24
N GLU A 109 7.43 -8.35 21.30
CA GLU A 109 8.42 -8.24 20.21
C GLU A 109 9.83 -7.93 20.73
N ALA A 110 9.94 -7.24 21.87
CA ALA A 110 11.22 -7.05 22.55
C ALA A 110 11.84 -8.37 23.05
N LEU A 111 11.10 -9.48 23.03
CA LEU A 111 11.48 -10.75 23.66
C LEU A 111 11.77 -11.91 22.68
N GLU A 112 11.22 -11.94 21.46
CA GLU A 112 11.50 -13.00 20.47
C GLU A 112 11.65 -12.43 19.04
N LYS A 113 12.09 -13.22 18.06
CA LYS A 113 12.27 -12.81 16.65
C LYS A 113 11.41 -13.70 15.75
N GLY A 114 10.59 -13.11 14.90
CA GLY A 114 9.86 -13.86 13.86
C GLY A 114 8.67 -13.11 13.29
N ASP A 115 8.97 -12.09 12.48
CA ASP A 115 8.11 -11.37 11.54
C ASP A 115 6.72 -10.89 12.03
N TRP A 116 6.72 -9.66 12.55
CA TRP A 116 5.56 -8.88 13.00
C TRP A 116 5.79 -7.37 12.85
N GLU A 117 6.80 -6.95 12.07
CA GLU A 117 7.38 -5.60 12.11
C GLU A 117 6.36 -4.46 11.92
N ASN A 118 5.24 -4.74 11.25
CA ASN A 118 4.17 -3.77 11.04
C ASN A 118 2.92 -3.96 11.91
N MET A 119 2.77 -5.02 12.72
CA MET A 119 1.56 -5.36 13.52
C MET A 119 0.22 -5.16 12.78
N GLY A 120 0.21 -5.32 11.45
CA GLY A 120 -0.94 -5.02 10.61
C GLY A 120 -1.32 -3.53 10.49
N LEU A 121 -0.46 -2.60 10.90
CA LEU A 121 -0.59 -1.15 10.61
C LEU A 121 -0.48 -0.90 9.11
N TYR A 122 0.52 -1.52 8.48
CA TYR A 122 0.75 -1.49 7.03
C TYR A 122 0.56 -2.88 6.43
N LEU A 123 0.71 -2.96 5.10
CA LEU A 123 0.68 -4.24 4.39
C LEU A 123 1.97 -5.01 4.65
N ARG A 124 1.91 -6.34 4.62
CA ARG A 124 3.08 -7.20 4.84
C ARG A 124 4.21 -6.86 3.88
N GLU A 125 5.43 -6.88 4.39
CA GLU A 125 6.66 -6.65 3.64
C GLU A 125 7.64 -7.79 3.90
N THR A 126 8.62 -7.95 3.02
CA THR A 126 9.71 -8.90 3.22
C THR A 126 11.02 -8.14 3.43
N PRO A 127 11.97 -8.70 4.18
CA PRO A 127 13.29 -8.13 4.30
C PRO A 127 13.93 -7.88 2.92
N VAL A 128 14.70 -6.79 2.82
CA VAL A 128 15.52 -6.55 1.64
C VAL A 128 16.44 -7.75 1.42
N HIS A 129 16.53 -8.23 0.18
CA HIS A 129 17.27 -9.44 -0.21
C HIS A 129 16.69 -10.77 0.30
N ALA A 130 15.42 -10.82 0.71
CA ALA A 130 14.72 -12.09 0.96
C ALA A 130 14.77 -12.99 -0.28
N LEU A 131 14.97 -14.30 -0.06
CA LEU A 131 15.10 -15.27 -1.15
C LEU A 131 13.72 -15.55 -1.78
N PRO A 132 13.65 -15.88 -3.08
CA PRO A 132 12.38 -16.19 -3.75
C PRO A 132 11.54 -17.24 -3.02
N ASN A 133 12.17 -18.31 -2.53
CA ASN A 133 11.48 -19.38 -1.80
C ASN A 133 10.94 -18.94 -0.43
N GLU A 134 11.56 -17.96 0.21
CA GLU A 134 11.08 -17.41 1.49
C GLU A 134 9.85 -16.54 1.26
N ILE A 135 9.88 -15.66 0.25
CA ILE A 135 8.75 -14.81 -0.12
C ILE A 135 7.57 -15.69 -0.60
N TYR A 136 7.86 -16.73 -1.37
CA TYR A 136 6.85 -17.67 -1.86
C TYR A 136 6.22 -18.50 -0.73
N ALA A 137 6.99 -18.94 0.26
CA ALA A 137 6.44 -19.60 1.44
C ALA A 137 5.51 -18.66 2.22
N LEU A 138 5.92 -17.41 2.43
CA LEU A 138 5.10 -16.41 3.11
C LEU A 138 3.81 -16.13 2.35
N LEU A 139 3.82 -16.10 1.02
CA LEU A 139 2.61 -15.89 0.20
C LEU A 139 1.49 -16.89 0.56
N PHE A 140 1.80 -18.17 0.78
CA PHE A 140 0.80 -19.15 1.21
C PHE A 140 0.22 -18.86 2.59
N GLU A 141 1.05 -18.39 3.52
CA GLU A 141 0.60 -18.00 4.86
C GLU A 141 -0.36 -16.82 4.78
N VAL A 142 -0.04 -15.81 3.97
CA VAL A 142 -0.91 -14.65 3.76
C VAL A 142 -2.24 -15.04 3.12
N LEU A 143 -2.22 -15.86 2.06
CA LEU A 143 -3.45 -16.32 1.40
C LEU A 143 -4.36 -17.09 2.36
N TYR A 144 -3.77 -17.94 3.20
CA TYR A 144 -4.51 -18.68 4.22
C TYR A 144 -5.15 -17.75 5.25
N GLU A 145 -4.40 -16.78 5.79
CA GLU A 145 -4.89 -15.83 6.78
C GLU A 145 -5.92 -14.84 6.23
N ALA A 146 -5.78 -14.44 4.97
CA ALA A 146 -6.76 -13.62 4.26
C ALA A 146 -8.07 -14.39 4.00
N GLY A 147 -8.05 -15.72 4.10
CA GLY A 147 -9.18 -16.57 3.75
C GLY A 147 -9.44 -16.61 2.25
N THR A 148 -8.42 -16.34 1.43
CA THR A 148 -8.52 -16.41 -0.03
C THR A 148 -8.68 -17.88 -0.44
N GLU A 149 -9.70 -18.18 -1.24
CA GLU A 149 -9.83 -19.49 -1.87
C GLU A 149 -8.84 -19.58 -3.04
N TYR A 150 -8.00 -20.63 -3.06
CA TYR A 150 -7.05 -20.87 -4.15
C TYR A 150 -6.77 -22.36 -4.36
N GLU A 151 -6.39 -22.74 -5.58
CA GLU A 151 -5.87 -24.08 -5.86
C GLU A 151 -4.34 -24.11 -5.77
N LYS A 152 -3.82 -24.80 -4.75
CA LYS A 152 -2.35 -24.88 -4.51
C LYS A 152 -1.55 -25.27 -5.75
N LYS A 153 -2.02 -26.27 -6.52
CA LYS A 153 -1.34 -26.74 -7.73
C LYS A 153 -1.30 -25.69 -8.84
N HIS A 154 -2.35 -24.88 -8.94
CA HIS A 154 -2.43 -23.81 -9.92
C HIS A 154 -1.43 -22.70 -9.56
N LEU A 155 -1.41 -22.27 -8.30
CA LEU A 155 -0.42 -21.28 -7.82
C LEU A 155 1.03 -21.79 -7.95
N GLU A 156 1.29 -23.07 -7.68
CA GLU A 156 2.59 -23.72 -7.95
C GLU A 156 2.97 -23.64 -9.43
N ALA A 157 2.05 -23.98 -10.34
CA ALA A 157 2.29 -23.92 -11.78
C ALA A 157 2.56 -22.48 -12.28
N VAL A 158 1.82 -21.49 -11.78
CA VAL A 158 2.06 -20.07 -12.12
C VAL A 158 3.38 -19.57 -11.56
N TYR A 159 3.77 -20.00 -10.36
CA TYR A 159 5.07 -19.66 -9.79
C TYR A 159 6.23 -20.23 -10.62
N GLU A 160 6.17 -21.51 -11.00
CA GLU A 160 7.16 -22.13 -11.88
C GLU A 160 7.23 -21.43 -13.25
N LEU A 161 6.08 -20.98 -13.77
CA LEU A 161 6.03 -20.18 -15.00
C LEU A 161 6.72 -18.83 -14.82
N ALA A 162 6.49 -18.13 -13.70
CA ALA A 162 7.16 -16.88 -13.38
C ALA A 162 8.68 -17.07 -13.28
N GLU A 163 9.16 -18.15 -12.63
CA GLU A 163 10.59 -18.46 -12.58
C GLU A 163 11.21 -18.61 -13.97
N ARG A 164 10.50 -19.26 -14.91
CA ARG A 164 10.94 -19.36 -16.31
C ARG A 164 10.94 -18.01 -17.03
N VAL A 165 9.88 -17.22 -16.87
CA VAL A 165 9.74 -15.90 -17.51
C VAL A 165 10.88 -14.96 -17.11
N TYR A 166 11.27 -14.97 -15.83
CA TYR A 166 12.25 -14.04 -15.28
C TYR A 166 13.65 -14.64 -15.11
N GLU A 167 13.90 -15.82 -15.67
CA GLU A 167 15.17 -16.53 -15.53
C GLU A 167 16.37 -15.66 -15.96
N GLY A 168 17.38 -15.57 -15.11
CA GLY A 168 18.60 -14.80 -15.35
C GLY A 168 18.44 -13.28 -15.34
N LYS A 169 17.23 -12.74 -15.15
CA LYS A 169 16.98 -11.30 -15.02
C LYS A 169 17.24 -10.85 -13.58
N LYS A 170 17.71 -9.61 -13.42
CA LYS A 170 18.08 -9.04 -12.11
C LYS A 170 17.40 -7.71 -11.84
N ARG A 171 17.03 -7.47 -10.59
CA ARG A 171 16.58 -6.15 -10.09
C ARG A 171 17.77 -5.20 -9.98
N ARG A 172 17.48 -3.91 -9.82
CA ARG A 172 18.50 -2.88 -9.52
C ARG A 172 19.20 -3.13 -8.17
N SER A 173 18.54 -3.81 -7.23
CA SER A 173 19.13 -4.26 -5.97
C SER A 173 20.17 -5.38 -6.13
N GLY A 174 20.20 -6.06 -7.29
CA GLY A 174 21.01 -7.26 -7.53
C GLY A 174 20.27 -8.59 -7.30
N ASP A 175 19.04 -8.54 -6.75
CA ASP A 175 18.21 -9.71 -6.51
C ASP A 175 17.68 -10.33 -7.82
N ASP A 176 17.28 -11.60 -7.77
CA ASP A 176 16.56 -12.23 -8.88
C ASP A 176 15.27 -11.48 -9.19
N TYR A 177 14.96 -11.28 -10.47
CA TYR A 177 13.82 -10.44 -10.85
C TYR A 177 12.48 -10.95 -10.31
N VAL A 178 12.32 -12.28 -10.20
CA VAL A 178 11.13 -12.93 -9.66
C VAL A 178 10.76 -12.48 -8.24
N THR A 179 11.72 -11.96 -7.44
CA THR A 179 11.43 -11.45 -6.09
C THR A 179 10.47 -10.26 -6.13
N HIS A 180 10.46 -9.47 -7.21
CA HIS A 180 9.54 -8.35 -7.35
C HIS A 180 8.09 -8.79 -7.60
N PRO A 181 7.77 -9.56 -8.65
CA PRO A 181 6.41 -10.07 -8.84
C PRO A 181 5.93 -10.92 -7.65
N LEU A 182 6.82 -11.66 -6.97
CA LEU A 182 6.50 -12.36 -5.73
C LEU A 182 6.03 -11.39 -4.62
N ASN A 183 6.76 -10.30 -4.40
CA ASN A 183 6.35 -9.29 -3.43
C ASN A 183 5.06 -8.56 -3.87
N THR A 184 4.87 -8.32 -5.17
CA THR A 184 3.60 -7.79 -5.70
C THR A 184 2.45 -8.75 -5.39
N ALA A 185 2.60 -10.05 -5.64
CA ALA A 185 1.62 -11.08 -5.31
C ALA A 185 1.34 -11.18 -3.81
N LEU A 186 2.38 -11.07 -2.98
CA LEU A 186 2.26 -11.03 -1.51
C LEU A 186 1.40 -9.85 -1.05
N ILE A 187 1.65 -8.66 -1.60
CA ILE A 187 0.87 -7.46 -1.30
C ILE A 187 -0.59 -7.64 -1.75
N LEU A 188 -0.83 -8.23 -2.92
CA LEU A 188 -2.18 -8.53 -3.42
C LEU A 188 -2.94 -9.49 -2.50
N ALA A 189 -2.28 -10.57 -2.05
CA ALA A 189 -2.84 -11.50 -1.09
C ALA A 189 -3.21 -10.81 0.23
N ASP A 190 -2.35 -9.92 0.74
CA ASP A 190 -2.61 -9.17 1.98
C ASP A 190 -3.71 -8.10 1.82
N MET A 191 -3.92 -7.63 0.58
CA MET A 191 -5.08 -6.80 0.22
C MET A 191 -6.39 -7.61 0.07
N GLY A 192 -6.33 -8.94 0.17
CA GLY A 192 -7.47 -9.85 0.01
C GLY A 192 -7.90 -10.04 -1.44
N ALA A 193 -6.96 -9.95 -2.39
CA ALA A 193 -7.24 -10.24 -3.79
C ALA A 193 -7.54 -11.73 -4.02
N ASP A 194 -8.31 -12.02 -5.07
CA ASP A 194 -8.61 -13.38 -5.51
C ASP A 194 -7.39 -14.06 -6.16
N GLU A 195 -7.48 -15.38 -6.33
CA GLU A 195 -6.40 -16.21 -6.89
C GLU A 195 -5.91 -15.72 -8.25
N ASP A 196 -6.80 -15.44 -9.21
CA ASP A 196 -6.42 -14.99 -10.55
C ASP A 196 -5.67 -13.66 -10.50
N THR A 197 -6.09 -12.74 -9.64
CA THR A 197 -5.41 -11.45 -9.45
C THR A 197 -4.02 -11.63 -8.84
N VAL A 198 -3.87 -12.49 -7.82
CA VAL A 198 -2.56 -12.80 -7.20
C VAL A 198 -1.63 -13.46 -8.22
N CYS A 199 -2.13 -14.43 -8.97
CA CYS A 199 -1.40 -15.10 -10.04
C CYS A 199 -1.01 -14.15 -11.18
N ALA A 200 -1.91 -13.23 -11.58
CA ALA A 200 -1.57 -12.19 -12.54
C ALA A 200 -0.49 -11.24 -12.00
N GLY A 201 -0.48 -10.95 -10.69
CA GLY A 201 0.59 -10.21 -10.04
C GLY A 201 1.97 -10.85 -10.20
N LEU A 202 2.07 -12.18 -10.21
CA LEU A 202 3.32 -12.89 -10.48
C LEU A 202 3.81 -12.70 -11.92
N LEU A 203 2.93 -12.35 -12.86
CA LEU A 203 3.23 -12.23 -14.29
C LEU A 203 3.08 -10.79 -14.82
N HIS A 204 2.87 -9.78 -13.97
CA HIS A 204 2.48 -8.45 -14.41
C HIS A 204 3.51 -7.75 -15.32
N ASP A 205 4.80 -8.07 -15.18
CA ASP A 205 5.93 -7.54 -15.96
C ASP A 205 6.31 -8.43 -17.16
N ILE A 206 5.46 -9.40 -17.52
CA ILE A 206 5.74 -10.36 -18.60
C ILE A 206 6.04 -9.69 -19.94
N TRP A 207 5.38 -8.57 -20.25
CA TRP A 207 5.54 -7.86 -21.52
C TRP A 207 6.88 -7.11 -21.63
N GLU A 208 7.45 -6.74 -20.49
CA GLU A 208 8.70 -6.01 -20.37
C GLU A 208 9.91 -6.95 -20.23
N MET A 209 9.70 -8.15 -19.67
CA MET A 209 10.78 -9.06 -19.28
C MET A 209 10.95 -10.26 -20.21
N ALA A 210 9.86 -10.75 -20.81
CA ALA A 210 9.89 -11.91 -21.68
C ALA A 210 10.22 -11.51 -23.13
N ASP A 211 11.06 -12.31 -23.81
CA ASP A 211 11.35 -12.09 -25.22
C ASP A 211 10.14 -12.46 -26.12
N GLU A 212 9.39 -13.50 -25.75
CA GLU A 212 8.18 -13.97 -26.44
C GLU A 212 7.01 -14.16 -25.43
N PRO A 213 6.42 -13.06 -24.93
CA PRO A 213 5.40 -13.12 -23.87
C PRO A 213 4.18 -13.95 -24.25
N GLU A 214 3.77 -13.96 -25.51
CA GLU A 214 2.64 -14.75 -26.02
C GLU A 214 2.83 -16.26 -25.84
N THR A 215 4.08 -16.74 -25.87
CA THR A 215 4.41 -18.17 -25.64
C THR A 215 4.08 -18.55 -24.20
N TYR A 216 4.46 -17.70 -23.23
CA TYR A 216 4.19 -17.91 -21.81
C TYR A 216 2.70 -17.67 -21.47
N LEU A 217 2.05 -16.70 -22.10
CA LEU A 217 0.61 -16.42 -21.93
C LEU A 217 -0.30 -17.52 -22.50
N SER A 218 0.26 -18.46 -23.27
CA SER A 218 -0.44 -19.64 -23.79
C SER A 218 -0.23 -20.88 -22.91
N ASP A 219 0.55 -20.79 -21.83
CA ASP A 219 0.75 -21.87 -20.87
C ASP A 219 -0.59 -22.23 -20.20
N PRO A 220 -0.92 -23.53 -20.00
CA PRO A 220 -2.16 -23.95 -19.35
C PRO A 220 -2.37 -23.40 -17.93
N ALA A 221 -1.31 -22.97 -17.25
CA ALA A 221 -1.39 -22.31 -15.95
C ALA A 221 -1.96 -20.88 -16.04
N VAL A 222 -1.99 -20.25 -17.22
CA VAL A 222 -2.55 -18.90 -17.39
C VAL A 222 -4.04 -19.02 -17.71
N THR A 223 -4.88 -18.70 -16.72
CA THR A 223 -6.33 -18.71 -16.91
C THR A 223 -6.79 -17.61 -17.88
N PRO A 224 -7.99 -17.73 -18.49
CA PRO A 224 -8.55 -16.65 -19.29
C PRO A 224 -8.67 -15.33 -18.52
N ALA A 225 -9.06 -15.39 -17.24
CA ALA A 225 -9.19 -14.22 -16.37
C ALA A 225 -7.82 -13.55 -16.12
N MET A 226 -6.78 -14.33 -15.82
CA MET A 226 -5.41 -13.80 -15.71
C MET A 226 -4.97 -13.10 -17.00
N ASN A 227 -5.23 -13.71 -18.16
CA ASN A 227 -4.83 -13.14 -19.45
C ASN A 227 -5.56 -11.82 -19.76
N GLU A 228 -6.83 -11.70 -19.38
CA GLU A 228 -7.59 -10.44 -19.47
C GLU A 228 -6.98 -9.36 -18.58
N ILE A 229 -6.71 -9.69 -17.31
CA ILE A 229 -6.10 -8.77 -16.33
C ILE A 229 -4.74 -8.28 -16.82
N LEU A 230 -3.85 -9.18 -17.27
CA LEU A 230 -2.51 -8.83 -17.75
C LEU A 230 -2.53 -7.94 -18.99
N LYS A 231 -3.46 -8.18 -19.92
CA LYS A 231 -3.62 -7.35 -21.12
C LYS A 231 -4.13 -5.96 -20.79
N GLU A 232 -5.05 -5.85 -19.85
CA GLU A 232 -5.57 -4.57 -19.40
C GLU A 232 -4.53 -3.80 -18.58
N TYR A 233 -3.80 -4.49 -17.69
CA TYR A 233 -2.69 -3.91 -16.92
C TYR A 233 -1.58 -3.34 -17.81
N ARG A 234 -1.22 -4.02 -18.91
CA ARG A 234 -0.26 -3.50 -19.90
C ARG A 234 -0.63 -2.11 -20.44
N ALA A 235 -1.93 -1.80 -20.49
CA ALA A 235 -2.41 -0.52 -21.00
C ALA A 235 -2.65 0.52 -19.90
N PHE A 236 -2.35 0.20 -18.63
CA PHE A 236 -2.67 1.03 -17.47
C PHE A 236 -2.03 2.43 -17.51
N ASP A 237 -0.81 2.54 -18.05
CA ASP A 237 -0.15 3.85 -18.23
C ASP A 237 -0.89 4.79 -19.20
N LYS A 238 -1.78 4.25 -20.04
CA LYS A 238 -2.57 5.03 -21.00
C LYS A 238 -3.92 5.45 -20.45
N TYR A 239 -4.54 4.59 -19.64
CA TYR A 239 -5.83 4.85 -19.02
C TYR A 239 -5.95 4.07 -17.71
N VAL A 240 -6.54 4.71 -16.69
CA VAL A 240 -6.89 4.03 -15.45
C VAL A 240 -8.01 3.03 -15.74
N SER A 241 -7.78 1.77 -15.39
CA SER A 241 -8.75 0.68 -15.55
C SER A 241 -9.95 0.85 -14.63
N CYS A 242 -11.12 0.39 -15.08
CA CYS A 242 -12.31 0.25 -14.25
C CYS A 242 -12.40 -1.12 -13.54
N ASP A 243 -11.51 -2.06 -13.89
CA ASP A 243 -11.40 -3.36 -13.24
C ASP A 243 -10.59 -3.20 -11.95
N GLU A 244 -11.24 -3.45 -10.81
CA GLU A 244 -10.62 -3.37 -9.49
C GLU A 244 -9.37 -4.27 -9.40
N ARG A 245 -9.35 -5.43 -10.08
CA ARG A 245 -8.22 -6.37 -10.07
C ARG A 245 -6.97 -5.75 -10.68
N VAL A 246 -7.13 -5.04 -11.80
CA VAL A 246 -6.04 -4.34 -12.48
C VAL A 246 -5.54 -3.18 -11.62
N VAL A 247 -6.46 -2.45 -10.98
CA VAL A 247 -6.11 -1.39 -10.03
C VAL A 247 -5.32 -1.93 -8.85
N LEU A 248 -5.72 -3.07 -8.26
CA LEU A 248 -4.99 -3.70 -7.17
C LEU A 248 -3.56 -4.07 -7.56
N ILE A 249 -3.34 -4.61 -8.77
CA ILE A 249 -1.98 -4.89 -9.28
C ILE A 249 -1.17 -3.61 -9.37
N ALA A 250 -1.74 -2.53 -9.92
CA ALA A 250 -1.05 -1.25 -10.02
C ALA A 250 -0.68 -0.66 -8.65
N LEU A 251 -1.56 -0.80 -7.65
CA LEU A 251 -1.28 -0.38 -6.28
C LEU A 251 -0.16 -1.23 -5.66
N ALA A 252 -0.22 -2.56 -5.82
CA ALA A 252 0.77 -3.48 -5.28
C ALA A 252 2.17 -3.29 -5.89
N ASP A 253 2.25 -3.17 -7.23
CA ASP A 253 3.48 -2.87 -7.94
C ASP A 253 4.06 -1.53 -7.47
N ARG A 254 3.24 -0.47 -7.47
CA ARG A 254 3.69 0.85 -6.99
C ARG A 254 4.20 0.79 -5.56
N LEU A 255 3.55 0.06 -4.67
CA LEU A 255 3.96 -0.06 -3.27
C LEU A 255 5.31 -0.73 -3.15
N HIS A 256 5.51 -1.87 -3.83
CA HIS A 256 6.81 -2.53 -3.82
C HIS A 256 7.92 -1.64 -4.44
N ASN A 257 7.62 -0.90 -5.50
CA ASN A 257 8.54 0.05 -6.11
C ASN A 257 8.91 1.20 -5.17
N MET A 258 7.96 1.69 -4.36
CA MET A 258 8.24 2.72 -3.34
C MET A 258 9.03 2.16 -2.15
N ARG A 259 8.81 0.91 -1.74
CA ARG A 259 9.61 0.23 -0.72
C ARG A 259 11.08 0.02 -1.15
N THR A 260 11.30 -0.20 -2.45
CA THR A 260 12.63 -0.49 -3.03
C THR A 260 13.26 0.69 -3.77
N ILE A 261 12.71 1.90 -3.62
CA ILE A 261 13.13 3.08 -4.38
C ILE A 261 14.58 3.52 -4.11
N ASP A 262 15.18 3.16 -2.97
CA ASP A 262 16.58 3.47 -2.66
C ASP A 262 17.58 2.83 -3.67
N PHE A 263 17.16 1.81 -4.45
CA PHE A 263 17.97 1.16 -5.49
C PHE A 263 17.87 1.81 -6.88
N VAL A 264 16.97 2.77 -7.09
CA VAL A 264 16.86 3.51 -8.36
C VAL A 264 17.54 4.87 -8.27
N ASP A 265 17.75 5.52 -9.42
CA ASP A 265 18.41 6.83 -9.50
C ASP A 265 17.74 7.88 -8.58
N PRO A 266 18.48 8.46 -7.62
CA PRO A 266 17.97 9.50 -6.72
C PRO A 266 17.34 10.70 -7.43
N ALA A 267 17.76 11.02 -8.66
CA ALA A 267 17.16 12.09 -9.45
C ALA A 267 15.67 11.87 -9.73
N THR A 268 15.21 10.61 -9.73
CA THR A 268 13.82 10.22 -10.02
C THR A 268 12.94 10.14 -8.76
N TRP A 269 13.52 10.22 -7.56
CA TRP A 269 12.79 9.97 -6.30
C TRP A 269 11.63 10.94 -6.07
N LYS A 270 11.84 12.24 -6.31
CA LYS A 270 10.80 13.27 -6.10
C LYS A 270 9.63 13.11 -7.05
N GLU A 271 9.91 12.81 -8.32
CA GLU A 271 8.89 12.58 -9.32
C GLU A 271 8.05 11.34 -8.99
N ARG A 272 8.69 10.22 -8.64
CA ARG A 272 8.02 8.99 -8.22
C ARG A 272 7.18 9.18 -6.95
N ALA A 273 7.71 9.90 -5.96
CA ALA A 273 6.99 10.23 -4.74
C ALA A 273 5.77 11.13 -5.02
N LYS A 274 5.93 12.16 -5.86
CA LYS A 274 4.83 13.04 -6.28
C LYS A 274 3.73 12.25 -7.00
N MET A 275 4.08 11.43 -7.98
CA MET A 275 3.15 10.57 -8.70
C MET A 275 2.41 9.61 -7.76
N THR A 276 3.12 9.05 -6.77
CA THR A 276 2.53 8.16 -5.77
C THR A 276 1.41 8.84 -4.98
N LEU A 277 1.65 10.07 -4.51
CA LEU A 277 0.62 10.82 -3.78
C LEU A 277 -0.51 11.31 -4.68
N GLU A 278 -0.20 11.67 -5.93
CA GLU A 278 -1.15 12.31 -6.85
C GLU A 278 -2.06 11.35 -7.61
N VAL A 279 -1.63 10.09 -7.78
CA VAL A 279 -2.35 9.10 -8.59
C VAL A 279 -2.71 7.90 -7.73
N PHE A 280 -1.72 7.28 -7.08
CA PHE A 280 -1.92 6.01 -6.38
C PHE A 280 -2.54 6.18 -4.99
N GLY A 281 -2.27 7.28 -4.29
CA GLY A 281 -2.92 7.61 -3.01
C GLY A 281 -4.45 7.73 -3.11
N PRO A 282 -4.98 8.55 -4.03
CA PRO A 282 -6.42 8.64 -4.30
C PRO A 282 -7.03 7.31 -4.73
N MET A 283 -6.37 6.60 -5.65
CA MET A 283 -6.81 5.29 -6.15
C MET A 283 -6.91 4.25 -5.02
N ALA A 284 -5.92 4.18 -4.14
CA ALA A 284 -5.97 3.34 -2.95
C ALA A 284 -7.14 3.73 -2.02
N ALA A 285 -7.48 5.02 -1.93
CA ALA A 285 -8.60 5.48 -1.12
C ALA A 285 -9.96 5.05 -1.70
N GLU A 286 -10.11 5.15 -3.03
CA GLU A 286 -11.33 4.74 -3.74
C GLU A 286 -11.59 3.24 -3.61
N CYS A 287 -10.53 2.42 -3.67
CA CYS A 287 -10.60 0.97 -3.41
C CYS A 287 -10.68 0.62 -1.91
N GLY A 288 -10.78 1.60 -1.01
CA GLY A 288 -10.83 1.38 0.44
C GLY A 288 -9.55 0.78 1.04
N LYS A 289 -8.43 0.78 0.33
CA LYS A 289 -7.13 0.23 0.77
C LYS A 289 -6.37 1.25 1.61
N VAL A 290 -6.92 1.58 2.79
CA VAL A 290 -6.37 2.61 3.69
C VAL A 290 -4.93 2.33 4.11
N LYS A 291 -4.58 1.08 4.43
CA LYS A 291 -3.20 0.71 4.81
C LYS A 291 -2.19 1.04 3.71
N CYS A 292 -2.52 0.66 2.46
CA CYS A 292 -1.72 0.97 1.28
C CYS A 292 -1.51 2.48 1.12
N ARG A 293 -2.61 3.25 1.18
CA ARG A 293 -2.56 4.71 1.10
C ARG A 293 -1.66 5.32 2.18
N MET A 294 -1.81 4.90 3.43
CA MET A 294 -1.01 5.47 4.52
C MET A 294 0.48 5.18 4.33
N GLU A 295 0.81 4.00 3.83
CA GLU A 295 2.18 3.63 3.51
C GLU A 295 2.73 4.44 2.33
N PHE A 296 1.93 4.66 1.29
CA PHE A 296 2.27 5.58 0.21
C PHE A 296 2.56 6.98 0.73
N ASP A 297 1.70 7.52 1.60
CA ASP A 297 1.87 8.85 2.17
C ASP A 297 3.18 8.95 2.96
N ASP A 298 3.50 7.94 3.78
CA ASP A 298 4.73 7.89 4.58
C ASP A 298 6.00 7.75 3.71
N LEU A 299 5.99 6.83 2.75
CA LEU A 299 7.10 6.61 1.83
C LEU A 299 7.34 7.86 0.96
N ALA A 300 6.29 8.40 0.33
CA ALA A 300 6.43 9.56 -0.54
C ALA A 300 6.91 10.80 0.23
N GLU A 301 6.39 11.07 1.43
CA GLU A 301 6.85 12.18 2.25
C GLU A 301 8.35 12.08 2.58
N ARG A 302 8.85 10.88 2.87
CA ARG A 302 10.28 10.64 3.12
C ARG A 302 11.14 11.07 1.93
N TYR A 303 10.72 10.76 0.70
CA TYR A 303 11.51 11.03 -0.51
C TYR A 303 11.30 12.44 -1.07
N LEU A 304 10.18 13.10 -0.78
CA LEU A 304 10.01 14.53 -1.09
C LEU A 304 10.95 15.43 -0.28
N LYS A 305 11.35 14.99 0.92
CA LYS A 305 12.26 15.71 1.82
C LYS A 305 13.75 15.47 1.54
N LYS A 306 14.11 14.47 0.73
CA LYS A 306 15.51 14.21 0.31
C LYS A 306 15.94 15.17 -0.80
#